data_AF-A0A813EJP0-F1
#
_entry.id   AF-A0A813EJP0-F1
#
_cell.length_a   1.000
_cell.length_b   1.000
_cell.length_c   1.000
_cell.angle_alpha   90.00
_cell.angle_beta   90.00
_cell.angle_gamma   90.00
#
_symmetry.space_group_name_H-M   'P 1'
#
loop_
_entity.id
_entity.type
_entity.pdbx_description
1 polymer ?
#
loop_
_entity_poly.entity_id
_entity_poly.type
_entity_poly.pdbx_seq_one_letter_code
_entity_poly.pdbx_strand_id
1 'polypeptide(L)'
;MGQSICCCPPREQGDAEGPMAPLASVRMGKRGTQVKVKQDISGALVTGTGVALADTVIEQDSAYWEVRVLEAGSGRSARVGVALDLAGQRLDSQLGDSVSSWAFGGELPGGPLNKNDVIGVAFGQGDIPNLRFFKNGTLLVEGEVLRIRGEAYPAVSVGEGDELLLVFEPGGFAHDPPGVEPGQTHGSAGTQENDVSFGQKRSYLDELVVALLS
;
A
#
# COMPACT_ATOMS: atom_id res chain seq x y z
N MET A 1 52.89 -25.69 -40.99
CA MET A 1 51.99 -24.67 -40.43
C MET A 1 51.23 -25.32 -39.28
N GLY A 2 51.72 -25.15 -38.04
CA GLY A 2 51.13 -25.77 -36.85
C GLY A 2 50.11 -24.83 -36.21
N GLN A 3 48.87 -25.28 -36.09
CA GLN A 3 47.82 -24.56 -35.37
C GLN A 3 47.93 -24.86 -33.88
N SER A 4 48.22 -23.83 -33.08
CA SER A 4 48.15 -23.88 -31.62
C SER A 4 46.69 -23.83 -31.18
N ILE A 5 46.19 -24.93 -30.65
CA ILE A 5 44.90 -25.03 -29.98
C ILE A 5 45.09 -24.45 -28.58
N CYS A 6 44.58 -23.24 -28.34
CA CYS A 6 44.50 -22.66 -27.00
C CYS A 6 43.40 -23.38 -26.20
N CYS A 7 43.80 -24.27 -25.29
CA CYS A 7 42.95 -24.86 -24.27
C CYS A 7 42.74 -23.85 -23.13
N CYS A 8 41.69 -23.01 -23.20
CA CYS A 8 41.19 -22.34 -21.98
C CYS A 8 40.31 -23.33 -21.21
N PRO A 9 40.60 -23.64 -19.94
CA PRO A 9 39.70 -24.43 -19.10
C PRO A 9 38.39 -23.65 -18.86
N PRO A 10 37.24 -24.33 -18.74
CA PRO A 10 35.98 -23.69 -18.35
C PRO A 10 36.17 -22.99 -17.02
N ARG A 11 35.91 -21.69 -16.98
CA ARG A 11 35.86 -20.94 -15.73
C ARG A 11 34.56 -21.35 -15.05
N GLU A 12 34.65 -22.22 -14.04
CA GLU A 12 33.56 -22.45 -13.09
C GLU A 12 33.36 -21.17 -12.29
N GLN A 13 32.61 -20.25 -12.89
CA GLN A 13 32.13 -19.06 -12.22
C GLN A 13 30.86 -19.50 -11.50
N GLY A 14 31.05 -20.03 -10.28
CA GLY A 14 29.97 -20.17 -9.33
C GLY A 14 29.47 -18.77 -9.02
N ASP A 15 28.38 -18.37 -9.67
CA ASP A 15 27.62 -17.18 -9.32
C ASP A 15 26.99 -17.43 -7.95
N ALA A 16 27.79 -17.25 -6.90
CA ALA A 16 27.29 -17.18 -5.55
C ALA A 16 26.41 -15.92 -5.48
N GLU A 17 25.10 -16.09 -5.62
CA GLU A 17 24.12 -15.05 -5.34
C GLU A 17 24.42 -14.49 -3.96
N GLY A 18 24.92 -13.25 -3.93
CA GLY A 18 25.10 -12.52 -2.69
C GLY A 18 23.76 -12.35 -1.99
N PRO A 19 23.74 -12.14 -0.66
CA PRO A 19 22.50 -11.91 0.06
C PRO A 19 21.77 -10.72 -0.56
N MET A 20 20.59 -10.98 -1.09
CA MET A 20 19.73 -9.95 -1.68
C MET A 20 19.45 -8.89 -0.62
N ALA A 21 19.66 -7.62 -0.97
CA ALA A 21 19.36 -6.52 -0.06
C ALA A 21 17.87 -6.61 0.34
N PRO A 22 17.54 -6.32 1.61
CA PRO A 22 16.14 -6.31 2.02
C PRO A 22 15.36 -5.31 1.15
N LEU A 23 14.22 -5.75 0.64
CA LEU A 23 13.32 -4.90 -0.11
C LEU A 23 12.98 -3.67 0.74
N ALA A 24 13.01 -2.49 0.12
CA ALA A 24 12.54 -1.29 0.80
C ALA A 24 11.08 -1.51 1.22
N SER A 25 10.70 -1.05 2.41
CA SER A 25 9.32 -1.07 2.88
C SER A 25 8.78 0.35 2.90
N VAL A 26 7.52 0.55 2.50
CA VAL A 26 6.86 1.87 2.59
C VAL A 26 6.79 2.32 4.06
N ARG A 27 7.15 3.58 4.34
CA ARG A 27 7.11 4.17 5.69
C ARG A 27 6.25 5.42 5.71
N MET A 28 5.97 5.94 6.91
CA MET A 28 5.39 7.28 7.03
C MET A 28 6.48 8.35 7.04
N GLY A 29 6.39 9.28 6.10
CA GLY A 29 7.30 10.42 5.95
C GLY A 29 6.77 11.67 6.66
N LYS A 30 6.15 12.56 5.90
CA LYS A 30 5.66 13.87 6.39
C LYS A 30 4.48 13.67 7.35
N ARG A 31 4.45 14.44 8.44
CA ARG A 31 3.39 14.35 9.44
C ARG A 31 3.18 15.64 10.23
N GLY A 32 2.00 15.79 10.81
CA GLY A 32 1.65 16.88 11.72
C GLY A 32 2.51 16.88 12.97
N THR A 33 2.59 18.03 13.63
CA THR A 33 3.44 18.27 14.80
C THR A 33 3.09 17.38 15.99
N GLN A 34 1.82 17.00 16.13
CA GLN A 34 1.32 16.14 17.21
C GLN A 34 1.12 14.69 16.78
N VAL A 35 1.42 14.35 15.52
CA VAL A 35 1.30 12.98 15.03
C VAL A 35 2.55 12.19 15.38
N LYS A 36 2.34 11.02 15.98
CA LYS A 36 3.40 10.06 16.33
C LYS A 36 3.26 8.83 15.44
N VAL A 37 4.40 8.37 14.92
CA VAL A 37 4.46 7.14 14.13
C VAL A 37 5.47 6.18 14.75
N LYS A 38 5.06 4.92 14.89
CA LYS A 38 5.93 3.78 15.22
C LYS A 38 5.86 2.78 14.07
N GLN A 39 6.98 2.51 13.43
CA GLN A 39 7.10 1.53 12.34
C GLN A 39 7.62 0.20 12.89
N ASP A 40 7.01 -0.90 12.48
CA ASP A 40 7.53 -2.26 12.66
C ASP A 40 7.19 -3.15 11.46
N ILE A 41 7.42 -4.46 11.59
CA ILE A 41 7.18 -5.44 10.53
C ILE A 41 5.69 -5.62 10.18
N SER A 42 4.78 -5.27 11.10
CA SER A 42 3.33 -5.34 10.86
C SER A 42 2.79 -4.13 10.12
N GLY A 43 3.54 -3.03 10.11
CA GLY A 43 3.15 -1.80 9.45
C GLY A 43 3.55 -0.54 10.21
N ALA A 44 2.80 0.55 9.98
CA ALA A 44 3.00 1.83 10.62
C ALA A 44 1.84 2.16 11.57
N LEU A 45 2.11 2.17 12.88
CA LEU A 45 1.17 2.62 13.89
C LEU A 45 1.20 4.15 13.99
N VAL A 46 0.06 4.78 13.77
CA VAL A 46 -0.14 6.24 13.76
C VAL A 46 -1.11 6.65 14.86
N THR A 47 -0.70 7.62 15.68
CA THR A 47 -1.47 8.15 16.82
C THR A 47 -1.26 9.67 16.95
N GLY A 48 -2.07 10.34 17.78
CA GLY A 48 -1.98 11.78 18.04
C GLY A 48 -3.02 12.57 17.24
N THR A 49 -2.68 13.81 16.84
CA THR A 49 -3.62 14.69 16.13
C THR A 49 -2.97 15.30 14.90
N GLY A 50 -3.59 15.12 13.73
CA GLY A 50 -3.15 15.67 12.44
C GLY A 50 -3.07 14.61 11.34
N VAL A 51 -2.38 14.94 10.25
CA VAL A 51 -2.18 14.08 9.07
C VAL A 51 -0.80 13.43 9.09
N ALA A 52 -0.69 12.20 8.58
CA ALA A 52 0.57 11.57 8.18
C ALA A 52 0.47 11.06 6.73
N LEU A 53 1.53 11.27 5.96
CA LEU A 53 1.70 10.80 4.58
C LEU A 53 2.78 9.72 4.55
N ALA A 54 2.63 8.74 3.66
CA ALA A 54 3.73 7.83 3.35
C ALA A 54 4.93 8.59 2.73
N ASP A 55 6.12 7.99 2.77
CA ASP A 55 7.34 8.53 2.17
C ASP A 55 7.49 8.20 0.67
N THR A 56 6.50 7.53 0.08
CA THR A 56 6.49 7.07 -1.31
C THR A 56 5.26 7.59 -2.05
N VAL A 57 5.48 8.12 -3.26
CA VAL A 57 4.42 8.49 -4.22
C VAL A 57 3.80 7.22 -4.81
N ILE A 58 2.51 7.25 -5.11
CA ILE A 58 1.85 6.18 -5.87
C ILE A 58 2.19 6.32 -7.36
N GLU A 59 3.34 5.77 -7.76
CA GLU A 59 3.83 5.78 -9.15
C GLU A 59 3.30 4.61 -9.99
N GLN A 60 2.82 3.55 -9.34
CA GLN A 60 2.31 2.35 -10.00
C GLN A 60 0.93 2.60 -10.63
N ASP A 61 0.61 1.82 -11.66
CA ASP A 61 -0.68 1.86 -12.34
C ASP A 61 -1.85 1.51 -11.40
N SER A 62 -1.58 0.66 -10.40
CA SER A 62 -2.50 0.29 -9.33
C SER A 62 -1.78 0.07 -8.01
N ALA A 63 -2.37 0.52 -6.91
CA ALA A 63 -1.88 0.34 -5.56
C ALA A 63 -3.02 0.00 -4.61
N TYR A 64 -2.71 -0.85 -3.62
CA TYR A 64 -3.62 -1.21 -2.55
C TYR A 64 -2.87 -1.24 -1.21
N TRP A 65 -3.53 -0.76 -0.16
CA TRP A 65 -3.08 -0.90 1.22
C TRP A 65 -4.28 -0.96 2.15
N GLU A 66 -4.06 -1.43 3.38
CA GLU A 66 -5.08 -1.45 4.41
C GLU A 66 -4.74 -0.50 5.56
N VAL A 67 -5.79 0.04 6.19
CA VAL A 67 -5.69 0.75 7.45
C VAL A 67 -6.61 0.07 8.46
N ARG A 68 -6.03 -0.44 9.54
CA ARG A 68 -6.77 -1.06 10.64
C ARG A 68 -7.00 -0.05 11.75
N VAL A 69 -8.25 0.06 12.20
CA VAL A 69 -8.63 0.96 13.29
C VAL A 69 -8.49 0.18 14.61
N LEU A 70 -7.37 0.38 15.31
CA LEU A 70 -7.11 -0.31 16.57
C LEU A 70 -7.93 0.28 17.72
N GLU A 71 -8.02 1.61 17.75
CA GLU A 71 -8.91 2.36 18.63
C GLU A 71 -9.54 3.52 17.85
N ALA A 72 -10.83 3.74 18.08
CA ALA A 72 -11.53 4.92 17.59
C ALA A 72 -11.69 5.89 18.76
N GLY A 73 -11.05 7.06 18.65
CA GLY A 73 -11.12 8.12 19.65
C GLY A 73 -12.55 8.61 19.84
N SER A 74 -12.81 9.30 20.95
CA SER A 74 -14.16 9.80 21.29
C SER A 74 -14.72 10.77 20.25
N GLY A 75 -13.84 11.51 19.56
CA GLY A 75 -14.22 12.40 18.47
C GLY A 75 -14.49 11.68 17.14
N ARG A 76 -14.13 10.39 17.04
CA ARG A 76 -14.26 9.55 15.84
C ARG A 76 -13.76 10.23 14.57
N SER A 77 -12.66 10.97 14.73
CA SER A 77 -12.09 11.87 13.73
C SER A 77 -11.17 11.18 12.73
N ALA A 78 -10.82 9.91 12.96
CA ALA A 78 -9.95 9.15 12.07
C ALA A 78 -10.46 9.16 10.63
N ARG A 79 -9.57 9.49 9.68
CA ARG A 79 -9.82 9.46 8.24
C ARG A 79 -8.67 8.80 7.51
N VAL A 80 -8.99 8.13 6.41
CA VAL A 80 -8.04 7.35 5.59
C VAL A 80 -8.22 7.71 4.13
N GLY A 81 -7.14 7.75 3.36
CA GLY A 81 -7.22 8.01 1.93
C GLY A 81 -5.89 8.44 1.33
N VAL A 82 -5.93 9.45 0.48
CA VAL A 82 -4.75 9.96 -0.22
C VAL A 82 -4.65 11.47 -0.12
N ALA A 83 -3.43 11.97 -0.23
CA ALA A 83 -3.16 13.39 -0.34
C ALA A 83 -2.14 13.65 -1.45
N LEU A 84 -2.19 14.84 -2.04
CA LEU A 84 -1.01 15.39 -2.71
C LEU A 84 0.03 15.79 -1.66
N ASP A 85 1.17 16.30 -2.10
CA ASP A 85 2.21 16.74 -1.17
C ASP A 85 1.69 17.85 -0.21
N LEU A 86 1.55 17.51 1.08
CA LEU A 86 1.11 18.42 2.14
C LEU A 86 2.30 18.90 2.97
N ALA A 87 2.25 20.16 3.41
CA ALA A 87 3.27 20.76 4.25
C ALA A 87 2.69 21.80 5.22
N GLY A 88 3.47 22.11 6.27
CA GLY A 88 3.13 23.13 7.26
C GLY A 88 1.81 22.84 7.98
N GLN A 89 1.00 23.88 8.16
CA GLN A 89 -0.28 23.81 8.89
C GLN A 89 -1.28 22.81 8.30
N ARG A 90 -1.13 22.42 7.02
CA ARG A 90 -1.99 21.40 6.39
C ARG A 90 -1.72 19.99 6.91
N LEU A 91 -0.56 19.76 7.53
CA LEU A 91 -0.26 18.51 8.22
C LEU A 91 -0.89 18.48 9.63
N ASP A 92 -1.27 19.63 10.18
CA ASP A 92 -1.93 19.73 11.49
C ASP A 92 -3.47 19.72 11.37
N SER A 93 -4.03 19.66 10.16
CA SER A 93 -5.48 19.57 9.89
C SER A 93 -5.99 18.12 9.75
N GLN A 94 -7.22 17.91 9.27
CA GLN A 94 -7.74 16.59 8.92
C GLN A 94 -7.68 16.34 7.41
N LEU A 95 -7.63 15.06 7.02
CA LEU A 95 -7.64 14.65 5.63
C LEU A 95 -9.03 14.90 5.01
N GLY A 96 -9.10 15.37 3.76
CA GLY A 96 -10.38 15.70 3.10
C GLY A 96 -10.92 17.12 3.37
N ASP A 97 -10.27 17.92 4.22
CA ASP A 97 -10.67 19.31 4.47
C ASP A 97 -10.26 20.28 3.34
N SER A 98 -9.61 19.78 2.29
CA SER A 98 -9.03 20.61 1.23
C SER A 98 -9.08 19.93 -0.13
N VAL A 99 -8.86 20.71 -1.19
CA VAL A 99 -8.88 20.21 -2.58
C VAL A 99 -7.70 19.32 -2.96
N SER A 100 -6.73 19.11 -2.06
CA SER A 100 -5.55 18.28 -2.31
C SER A 100 -5.45 17.08 -1.38
N SER A 101 -6.56 16.68 -0.78
CA SER A 101 -6.67 15.43 -0.03
C SER A 101 -8.08 14.87 -0.15
N TRP A 102 -8.18 13.55 -0.20
CA TRP A 102 -9.42 12.82 -0.38
C TRP A 102 -9.45 11.65 0.59
N ALA A 103 -10.57 11.47 1.28
CA ALA A 103 -10.62 10.58 2.42
C ALA A 103 -12.00 9.96 2.65
N PHE A 104 -11.99 8.91 3.43
CA PHE A 104 -13.13 8.24 4.03
C PHE A 104 -12.98 8.27 5.56
N GLY A 105 -14.10 8.38 6.29
CA GLY A 105 -14.10 8.41 7.76
C GLY A 105 -14.57 9.74 8.36
N GLY A 106 -14.69 9.79 9.69
CA GLY A 106 -15.20 10.95 10.42
C GLY A 106 -16.59 11.40 9.97
N GLU A 107 -16.71 12.68 9.65
CA GLU A 107 -17.96 13.31 9.18
C GLU A 107 -18.15 13.21 7.64
N LEU A 108 -17.23 12.55 6.93
CA LEU A 108 -17.31 12.38 5.48
C LEU A 108 -18.34 11.30 5.09
N PRO A 109 -18.76 11.23 3.82
CA PRO A 109 -19.65 10.19 3.32
C PRO A 109 -19.19 8.77 3.69
N GLY A 110 -20.15 7.94 4.11
CA GLY A 110 -19.94 6.59 4.63
C GLY A 110 -19.52 6.52 6.11
N GLY A 111 -19.36 7.68 6.76
CA GLY A 111 -19.46 7.85 8.19
C GLY A 111 -18.21 7.48 8.99
N PRO A 112 -18.31 7.56 10.33
CA PRO A 112 -17.16 7.43 11.20
C PRO A 112 -16.61 6.01 11.24
N LEU A 113 -15.30 5.90 11.41
CA LEU A 113 -14.61 4.64 11.62
C LEU A 113 -14.91 4.09 13.01
N ASN A 114 -14.95 2.76 13.15
CA ASN A 114 -15.08 2.06 14.43
C ASN A 114 -13.83 1.23 14.70
N LYS A 115 -13.59 0.98 15.98
CA LYS A 115 -12.62 -0.04 16.40
C LYS A 115 -12.86 -1.36 15.66
N ASN A 116 -11.76 -1.98 15.23
CA ASN A 116 -11.67 -3.19 14.43
C ASN A 116 -12.15 -3.06 12.97
N ASP A 117 -12.56 -1.88 12.49
CA ASP A 117 -12.76 -1.69 11.05
C ASP A 117 -11.41 -1.83 10.33
N VAL A 118 -11.44 -2.54 9.19
CA VAL A 118 -10.34 -2.60 8.22
C VAL A 118 -10.77 -1.83 7.00
N ILE A 119 -10.03 -0.76 6.68
CA ILE A 119 -10.28 0.04 5.48
C ILE A 119 -9.22 -0.27 4.43
N GLY A 120 -9.63 -0.98 3.38
CA GLY A 120 -8.83 -1.13 2.18
C GLY A 120 -8.94 0.13 1.32
N VAL A 121 -7.81 0.61 0.81
CA VAL A 121 -7.76 1.74 -0.11
C VAL A 121 -7.12 1.25 -1.41
N ALA A 122 -7.86 1.39 -2.50
CA ALA A 122 -7.36 1.06 -3.83
C ALA A 122 -7.25 2.35 -4.66
N PHE A 123 -6.08 2.56 -5.25
CA PHE A 123 -5.81 3.69 -6.12
C PHE A 123 -5.28 3.19 -7.46
N GLY A 124 -5.89 3.59 -8.58
CA GLY A 124 -5.50 3.15 -9.92
C GLY A 124 -5.44 4.31 -10.91
N GLN A 125 -4.27 4.60 -11.48
CA GLN A 125 -4.09 5.76 -12.36
C GLN A 125 -4.90 5.65 -13.67
N GLY A 126 -5.12 4.43 -14.15
CA GLY A 126 -5.92 4.12 -15.35
C GLY A 126 -7.40 3.89 -15.09
N ASP A 127 -7.83 3.76 -13.83
CA ASP A 127 -9.20 3.41 -13.46
C ASP A 127 -10.11 4.65 -13.35
N ILE A 128 -11.41 4.43 -13.55
CA ILE A 128 -12.44 5.40 -13.19
C ILE A 128 -13.56 4.64 -12.47
N PRO A 129 -13.77 4.88 -11.17
CA PRO A 129 -13.05 5.80 -10.28
C PRO A 129 -11.60 5.38 -9.97
N ASN A 130 -10.72 6.36 -9.79
CA ASN A 130 -9.30 6.10 -9.53
C ASN A 130 -8.94 6.01 -8.04
N LEU A 131 -9.88 6.30 -7.14
CA LEU A 131 -9.76 6.02 -5.71
C LEU A 131 -11.04 5.35 -5.23
N ARG A 132 -10.87 4.19 -4.61
CA ARG A 132 -11.95 3.35 -4.06
C ARG A 132 -11.62 2.95 -2.63
N PHE A 133 -12.65 2.89 -1.80
CA PHE A 133 -12.54 2.46 -0.41
C PHE A 133 -13.32 1.17 -0.20
N PHE A 134 -12.77 0.30 0.62
CA PHE A 134 -13.37 -0.96 1.03
C PHE A 134 -13.43 -0.98 2.54
N LYS A 135 -14.60 -1.25 3.11
CA LYS A 135 -14.75 -1.43 4.55
C LYS A 135 -15.02 -2.90 4.84
N ASN A 136 -14.11 -3.53 5.57
CA ASN A 136 -14.15 -4.94 5.91
C ASN A 136 -14.34 -5.83 4.66
N GLY A 137 -13.58 -5.51 3.60
CA GLY A 137 -13.63 -6.21 2.30
C GLY A 137 -14.80 -5.84 1.38
N THR A 138 -15.73 -4.99 1.81
CA THR A 138 -16.89 -4.56 1.00
C THR A 138 -16.65 -3.19 0.40
N LEU A 139 -16.83 -3.04 -0.92
CA LEU A 139 -16.71 -1.76 -1.63
C LEU A 139 -17.72 -0.73 -1.09
N LEU A 140 -17.24 0.49 -0.86
CA LEU A 140 -18.02 1.64 -0.45
C LEU A 140 -18.20 2.61 -1.63
N VAL A 141 -19.34 2.50 -2.31
CA VAL A 141 -19.63 3.27 -3.52
C VAL A 141 -19.71 4.77 -3.23
N GLU A 142 -20.20 5.15 -2.05
CA GLU A 142 -20.31 6.54 -1.61
C GLU A 142 -18.96 7.24 -1.37
N GLY A 143 -17.88 6.48 -1.23
CA GLY A 143 -16.52 7.00 -1.02
C GLY A 143 -15.70 7.13 -2.30
N GLU A 144 -16.21 6.70 -3.45
CA GLU A 144 -15.45 6.69 -4.69
C GLU A 144 -15.10 8.11 -5.15
N VAL A 145 -13.83 8.32 -5.50
CA VAL A 145 -13.35 9.60 -6.01
C VAL A 145 -12.86 9.42 -7.45
N LEU A 146 -13.32 10.34 -8.29
CA LEU A 146 -13.04 10.36 -9.71
C LEU A 146 -11.88 11.33 -9.99
N ARG A 147 -10.96 10.92 -10.85
CA ARG A 147 -9.98 11.80 -11.53
C ARG A 147 -9.08 12.59 -10.59
N ILE A 148 -8.59 11.98 -9.52
CA ILE A 148 -7.44 12.52 -8.78
C ILE A 148 -6.26 12.65 -9.75
N ARG A 149 -5.60 13.81 -9.76
CA ARG A 149 -4.47 14.13 -10.64
C ARG A 149 -3.27 14.60 -9.82
N GLY A 150 -2.08 14.27 -10.30
CA GLY A 150 -0.81 14.60 -9.64
C GLY A 150 -0.29 13.45 -8.78
N GLU A 151 0.87 13.69 -8.17
CA GLU A 151 1.55 12.74 -7.30
C GLU A 151 0.76 12.58 -5.99
N ALA A 152 0.08 11.45 -5.87
CA ALA A 152 -0.68 11.09 -4.68
C ALA A 152 0.16 10.24 -3.74
N TYR A 153 -0.08 10.39 -2.45
CA TYR A 153 0.56 9.65 -1.36
C TYR A 153 -0.53 8.97 -0.52
N PRO A 154 -0.33 7.72 -0.07
CA PRO A 154 -1.12 7.15 1.00
C PRO A 154 -1.10 8.06 2.22
N ALA A 155 -2.28 8.34 2.77
CA ALA A 155 -2.41 9.29 3.87
C ALA A 155 -3.50 8.88 4.86
N VAL A 156 -3.29 9.25 6.11
CA VAL A 156 -4.28 9.14 7.18
C VAL A 156 -4.31 10.43 7.98
N SER A 157 -5.43 10.73 8.61
CA SER A 157 -5.48 11.68 9.72
C SER A 157 -6.08 11.04 10.95
N VAL A 158 -5.51 11.39 12.10
CA VAL A 158 -5.91 10.94 13.43
C VAL A 158 -6.31 12.15 14.26
N GLY A 159 -7.21 11.96 15.21
CA GLY A 159 -7.45 12.89 16.31
C GLY A 159 -7.24 12.21 17.66
N GLU A 160 -7.58 12.94 18.72
CA GLU A 160 -7.30 12.50 20.09
C GLU A 160 -7.93 11.13 20.39
N GLY A 161 -7.07 10.17 20.75
CA GLY A 161 -7.45 8.80 21.07
C GLY A 161 -7.62 7.86 19.87
N ASP A 162 -7.49 8.35 18.63
CA ASP A 162 -7.46 7.47 17.45
C ASP A 162 -6.11 6.72 17.37
N GLU A 163 -6.18 5.42 17.09
CA GLU A 163 -5.01 4.57 16.83
C GLU A 163 -5.21 3.78 15.53
N LEU A 164 -4.38 4.06 14.53
CA LEU A 164 -4.45 3.45 13.19
C LEU A 164 -3.18 2.67 12.86
N LEU A 165 -3.32 1.45 12.33
CA LEU A 165 -2.21 0.67 11.79
C LEU A 165 -2.31 0.59 10.28
N LEU A 166 -1.37 1.20 9.56
CA LEU A 166 -1.27 1.10 8.11
C LEU A 166 -0.47 -0.14 7.73
N VAL A 167 -1.02 -0.95 6.84
CA VAL A 167 -0.42 -2.18 6.34
C VAL A 167 -0.23 -2.03 4.83
N PHE A 168 1.02 -2.08 4.39
CA PHE A 168 1.39 -2.02 2.97
C PHE A 168 1.75 -3.39 2.39
N GLU A 169 2.20 -4.32 3.23
CA GLU A 169 2.67 -5.63 2.79
C GLU A 169 1.50 -6.61 2.54
N PRO A 170 1.46 -7.30 1.38
CA PRO A 170 0.39 -8.24 1.06
C PRO A 170 0.16 -9.34 2.10
N GLY A 171 1.24 -9.89 2.67
CA GLY A 171 1.14 -10.93 3.70
C GLY A 171 0.49 -10.44 5.01
N GLY A 172 0.30 -9.13 5.16
CA GLY A 172 -0.38 -8.50 6.28
C GLY A 172 -1.83 -8.11 6.01
N PHE A 173 -2.35 -8.24 4.79
CA PHE A 173 -3.74 -7.83 4.49
C PHE A 173 -4.76 -8.78 5.14
N ALA A 174 -5.85 -8.22 5.62
CA ALA A 174 -7.00 -8.97 6.14
C ALA A 174 -7.98 -9.36 5.02
N HIS A 175 -7.98 -8.62 3.92
CA HIS A 175 -8.82 -8.83 2.75
C HIS A 175 -7.98 -8.86 1.47
N ASP A 176 -8.46 -9.64 0.49
CA ASP A 176 -7.82 -9.67 -0.83
C ASP A 176 -7.98 -8.31 -1.53
N PRO A 177 -6.92 -7.79 -2.18
CA PRO A 177 -7.03 -6.61 -3.03
C PRO A 177 -8.04 -6.81 -4.17
N PRO A 178 -8.71 -5.75 -4.64
CA PRO A 178 -9.66 -5.87 -5.74
C PRO A 178 -8.97 -6.38 -7.01
N GLY A 179 -9.61 -7.32 -7.70
CA GLY A 179 -9.09 -7.93 -8.93
C GLY A 179 -8.26 -9.21 -8.73
N VAL A 180 -7.97 -9.57 -7.48
CA VAL A 180 -7.40 -10.89 -7.15
C VAL A 180 -8.54 -11.89 -7.00
N GLU A 181 -8.53 -12.98 -7.77
CA GLU A 181 -9.54 -14.04 -7.60
C GLU A 181 -9.29 -14.80 -6.27
N PRO A 182 -10.35 -15.10 -5.49
CA PRO A 182 -10.21 -15.87 -4.25
C PRO A 182 -9.51 -17.21 -4.50
N GLY A 183 -8.38 -17.45 -3.82
CA GLY A 183 -7.60 -18.68 -3.93
C GLY A 183 -6.31 -18.59 -4.76
N GLN A 184 -5.92 -17.40 -5.22
CA GLN A 184 -4.60 -17.17 -5.85
C GLN A 184 -3.51 -16.66 -4.89
N THR A 185 -3.81 -16.51 -3.60
CA THR A 185 -2.83 -16.05 -2.60
C THR A 185 -1.94 -17.19 -2.09
N HIS A 186 -0.63 -16.97 -2.20
CA HIS A 186 0.48 -17.78 -1.68
C HIS A 186 0.45 -19.28 -2.00
N GLY A 187 1.12 -19.62 -3.11
CA GLY A 187 1.71 -20.94 -3.29
C GLY A 187 2.58 -21.28 -2.08
N SER A 188 2.05 -22.17 -1.24
CA SER A 188 2.83 -22.83 -0.20
C SER A 188 3.96 -23.57 -0.91
N ALA A 189 5.22 -23.34 -0.50
CA ALA A 189 6.35 -24.13 -0.96
C ALA A 189 6.06 -25.61 -0.68
N GLY A 190 5.80 -26.39 -1.74
CA GLY A 190 5.34 -27.76 -1.60
C GLY A 190 5.26 -28.51 -2.94
N THR A 191 6.41 -29.09 -3.30
CA THR A 191 6.59 -30.27 -4.18
C THR A 191 6.44 -30.07 -5.69
N GLN A 192 7.57 -30.23 -6.38
CA GLN A 192 7.68 -30.48 -7.83
C GLN A 192 6.81 -31.68 -8.25
N GLU A 193 5.91 -31.46 -9.19
CA GLU A 193 5.61 -32.47 -10.21
C GLU A 193 5.68 -31.81 -11.60
N ASN A 194 6.48 -32.43 -12.46
CA ASN A 194 6.69 -32.03 -13.84
C ASN A 194 5.43 -32.29 -14.66
N ASP A 195 4.92 -31.30 -15.39
CA ASP A 195 4.44 -31.54 -16.76
C ASP A 195 4.38 -30.26 -17.60
N VAL A 196 4.61 -30.44 -18.90
CA VAL A 196 4.86 -29.42 -19.92
C VAL A 196 3.56 -29.07 -20.66
N SER A 197 3.17 -27.79 -20.75
CA SER A 197 2.74 -27.21 -22.03
C SER A 197 2.63 -25.68 -22.00
N PHE A 198 2.98 -25.12 -23.15
CA PHE A 198 3.09 -23.71 -23.49
C PHE A 198 1.72 -23.01 -23.55
N GLY A 199 1.64 -21.87 -22.85
CA GLY A 199 0.56 -20.90 -22.95
C GLY A 199 0.91 -19.74 -22.04
N GLN A 200 1.68 -18.79 -22.56
CA GLN A 200 2.20 -17.63 -21.83
C GLN A 200 1.04 -16.68 -21.46
N LYS A 201 0.23 -17.08 -20.47
CA LYS A 201 -0.61 -16.17 -19.69
C LYS A 201 0.34 -15.39 -18.82
N ARG A 202 0.62 -14.12 -19.18
CA ARG A 202 1.07 -13.14 -18.20
C ARG A 202 0.05 -13.17 -17.06
N SER A 203 0.46 -13.64 -15.89
CA SER A 203 -0.35 -13.60 -14.69
C SER A 203 -0.61 -12.14 -14.37
N TYR A 204 -1.89 -11.78 -14.23
CA TYR A 204 -2.36 -10.48 -13.72
C TYR A 204 -1.72 -10.08 -12.38
N LEU A 205 -1.06 -11.04 -11.71
CA LEU A 205 -0.37 -10.89 -10.43
C LEU A 205 0.93 -10.07 -10.51
N ASP A 206 1.52 -9.87 -11.70
CA ASP A 206 2.71 -9.02 -11.86
C ASP A 206 2.37 -7.51 -12.02
N GLU A 207 1.11 -7.14 -12.25
CA GLU A 207 0.69 -5.72 -12.36
C GLU A 207 0.05 -5.17 -11.08
N LEU A 208 -0.26 -6.03 -10.10
CA LEU A 208 -0.73 -5.64 -8.77
C LEU A 208 0.45 -5.59 -7.80
N VAL A 209 1.58 -5.04 -8.25
CA VAL A 209 2.76 -4.82 -7.41
C VAL A 209 2.57 -3.54 -6.61
N VAL A 210 2.17 -3.78 -5.37
CA VAL A 210 2.25 -2.89 -4.21
C VAL A 210 3.47 -1.97 -4.29
N ALA A 211 3.20 -0.66 -4.25
CA ALA A 211 4.03 0.49 -3.86
C ALA A 211 5.53 0.28 -3.59
N LEU A 212 6.26 -0.41 -4.46
CA LEU A 212 7.71 -0.56 -4.38
C LEU A 212 8.27 -0.60 -5.79
N LEU A 213 9.08 0.43 -6.07
CA LEU A 213 10.25 0.50 -6.95
C LEU A 213 10.24 1.78 -7.80
N SER A 214 11.03 2.75 -7.35
CA SER A 214 11.93 3.56 -8.17
C SER A 214 13.33 3.45 -7.58
#